data_AF-D8M066-F1
#
_entry.id   AF-D8M066-F1
#
_cell.length_a   1.000
_cell.length_b   1.000
_cell.length_c   1.000
_cell.angle_alpha   90.00
_cell.angle_beta   90.00
_cell.angle_gamma   90.00
#
_symmetry.space_group_name_H-M   'P 1'
#
loop_
_entity.id
_entity.type
_entity.pdbx_description
1 polymer ?
#
loop_
_entity_poly.entity_id
_entity_poly.type
_entity_poly.pdbx_seq_one_letter_code
_entity_poly.pdbx_strand_id
1 'polypeptide(L)'
;MGGNAATGDFIVFLDAHCRVSPRWLETPYNLLVENSRTIVNFVDFILDENFNVKPALAGIGSSATIYKNLRQFWGGGSETDDYTPITMGMFAITKSWWQQGQMDPALDVWGGENVEISFRTWLCGGRIMVARDAYVAHYFRTKPTYKYNPMVVVQNYKRIAQVWLDEPRRREFYKEYEIPYEEAKLREEVGDISQRLALKKKLKCKPFEEYLEQFKGRVWCSKGTNCGTVYSVKPKDIKASVQEIFNIKEWSVCWK
;
A
#
# COMPACT_ATOMS: atom_id res chain seq x y z
N MET A 1 -7.27 -2.51 -15.50
CA MET A 1 -8.45 -2.25 -16.37
C MET A 1 -9.41 -1.23 -15.76
N GLY A 2 -10.04 -1.50 -14.61
CA GLY A 2 -11.03 -0.58 -14.00
C GLY A 2 -10.54 0.86 -13.81
N GLY A 3 -9.37 1.06 -13.20
CA GLY A 3 -8.79 2.41 -13.04
C GLY A 3 -8.53 3.15 -14.37
N ASN A 4 -8.32 2.43 -15.47
CA ASN A 4 -8.13 3.04 -16.79
C ASN A 4 -9.46 3.48 -17.40
N ALA A 5 -10.51 2.69 -17.20
CA ALA A 5 -11.87 2.96 -17.70
C ALA A 5 -12.63 4.01 -16.87
N ALA A 6 -12.27 4.22 -15.60
CA ALA A 6 -12.92 5.19 -14.72
C ALA A 6 -12.94 6.61 -15.32
N THR A 7 -14.09 7.29 -15.27
CA THR A 7 -14.29 8.65 -15.81
C THR A 7 -14.32 9.74 -14.74
N GLY A 8 -14.42 9.37 -13.46
CA GLY A 8 -14.38 10.34 -12.35
C GLY A 8 -12.98 10.91 -12.13
N ASP A 9 -12.93 12.11 -11.54
CA ASP A 9 -11.68 12.82 -11.21
C ASP A 9 -10.87 12.12 -10.11
N PHE A 10 -11.55 11.35 -9.26
CA PHE A 10 -10.97 10.55 -8.20
C PHE A 10 -11.34 9.08 -8.43
N ILE A 11 -10.38 8.19 -8.17
CA ILE A 11 -10.54 6.75 -8.23
C ILE A 11 -10.34 6.20 -6.83
N VAL A 12 -11.23 5.30 -6.42
CA VAL A 12 -11.08 4.55 -5.18
C VAL A 12 -10.99 3.07 -5.52
N PHE A 13 -9.91 2.44 -5.07
CA PHE A 13 -9.73 0.99 -5.14
C PHE A 13 -10.14 0.38 -3.81
N LEU A 14 -11.07 -0.59 -3.87
CA LEU A 14 -11.54 -1.36 -2.73
C LEU A 14 -11.50 -2.85 -3.10
N ASP A 15 -11.17 -3.68 -2.11
CA ASP A 15 -11.35 -5.11 -2.23
C ASP A 15 -12.84 -5.46 -2.20
N ALA A 16 -13.21 -6.57 -2.83
CA ALA A 16 -14.61 -6.98 -2.99
C ALA A 16 -15.30 -7.43 -1.68
N HIS A 17 -14.58 -7.42 -0.55
CA HIS A 17 -15.03 -7.94 0.74
C HIS A 17 -14.75 -6.91 1.84
N CYS A 18 -15.33 -5.73 1.66
CA CYS A 18 -15.19 -4.59 2.55
C CYS A 18 -16.54 -4.03 2.99
N ARG A 19 -16.53 -3.29 4.09
CA ARG A 19 -17.62 -2.42 4.56
C ARG A 19 -17.02 -1.05 4.90
N VAL A 20 -17.64 0.03 4.45
CA VAL A 20 -17.13 1.40 4.66
C VAL A 20 -17.96 2.13 5.71
N SER A 21 -17.35 3.04 6.47
CA SER A 21 -18.08 3.93 7.38
C SER A 21 -18.83 5.02 6.61
N PRO A 22 -19.88 5.65 7.20
CA PRO A 22 -20.45 6.86 6.64
C PRO A 22 -19.40 7.94 6.45
N ARG A 23 -19.52 8.72 5.36
CA ARG A 23 -18.65 9.87 5.04
C ARG A 23 -17.14 9.57 4.98
N TRP A 24 -16.76 8.30 4.82
CA TRP A 24 -15.36 7.86 4.74
C TRP A 24 -14.52 8.51 3.61
N LEU A 25 -15.14 9.20 2.65
CA LEU A 25 -14.46 9.88 1.55
C LEU A 25 -14.26 11.39 1.75
N GLU A 26 -14.76 12.00 2.82
CA GLU A 26 -14.61 13.45 3.05
C GLU A 26 -13.14 13.86 3.19
N THR A 27 -12.41 13.23 4.11
CA THR A 27 -10.98 13.48 4.29
C THR A 27 -10.13 13.05 3.09
N PRO A 28 -10.34 11.85 2.49
CA PRO A 28 -9.67 11.49 1.25
C PRO A 28 -9.87 12.50 0.12
N TYR A 29 -11.09 13.00 -0.08
CA TYR A 29 -11.37 14.03 -1.08
C TYR A 29 -10.54 15.29 -0.84
N ASN A 30 -10.55 15.82 0.38
CA ASN A 30 -9.81 17.03 0.73
C ASN A 30 -8.30 16.88 0.47
N LEU A 31 -7.71 15.74 0.86
CA LEU A 31 -6.29 15.45 0.64
C LEU A 31 -5.90 15.35 -0.84
N LEU A 32 -6.80 14.80 -1.67
CA LEU A 32 -6.60 14.65 -3.11
C LEU A 32 -6.78 15.98 -3.87
N VAL A 33 -7.66 16.86 -3.39
CA VAL A 33 -7.81 18.23 -3.92
C VAL A 33 -6.60 19.08 -3.58
N GLU A 34 -6.10 19.00 -2.34
CA GLU A 34 -4.94 19.77 -1.88
C GLU A 34 -3.68 19.45 -2.69
N ASN A 35 -3.46 18.16 -3.01
CA ASN A 35 -2.35 17.74 -3.85
C ASN A 35 -2.76 16.55 -4.71
N SER A 36 -2.84 16.78 -6.02
CA SER A 36 -3.28 15.78 -6.99
C SER A 36 -2.37 14.56 -7.11
N ARG A 37 -1.11 14.65 -6.64
CA ARG A 37 -0.14 13.53 -6.58
C ARG A 37 -0.21 12.77 -5.25
N THR A 38 -1.33 12.86 -4.54
CA THR A 38 -1.57 12.12 -3.30
C THR A 38 -2.20 10.76 -3.58
N ILE A 39 -1.76 9.75 -2.84
CA ILE A 39 -2.50 8.51 -2.59
C ILE A 39 -2.99 8.57 -1.14
N VAL A 40 -4.23 8.16 -0.89
CA VAL A 40 -4.82 8.16 0.45
C VAL A 40 -5.19 6.74 0.86
N ASN A 41 -4.54 6.24 1.91
CA ASN A 41 -4.91 5.02 2.61
C ASN A 41 -6.02 5.28 3.63
N PHE A 42 -6.78 4.24 3.89
CA PHE A 42 -7.82 4.20 4.91
C PHE A 42 -7.31 3.52 6.18
N VAL A 43 -8.09 3.63 7.26
CA VAL A 43 -7.88 2.85 8.48
C VAL A 43 -8.71 1.58 8.40
N ASP A 44 -8.00 0.45 8.31
CA ASP A 44 -8.56 -0.88 8.10
C ASP A 44 -9.01 -1.52 9.41
N PHE A 45 -10.31 -1.76 9.53
CA PHE A 45 -10.90 -2.60 10.57
C PHE A 45 -10.99 -4.06 10.11
N ILE A 46 -11.14 -4.98 11.06
CA ILE A 46 -11.28 -6.41 10.75
C ILE A 46 -12.76 -6.77 10.64
N LEU A 47 -13.15 -7.42 9.54
CA LEU A 47 -14.40 -8.17 9.44
C LEU A 47 -14.20 -9.62 9.90
N ASP A 48 -15.12 -10.15 10.67
CA ASP A 48 -15.20 -11.57 10.99
C ASP A 48 -15.86 -12.39 9.86
N GLU A 49 -15.90 -13.71 10.01
CA GLU A 49 -16.53 -14.63 9.07
C GLU A 49 -18.04 -14.42 8.85
N ASN A 50 -18.70 -13.71 9.78
CA ASN A 50 -20.11 -13.35 9.70
C ASN A 50 -20.30 -11.91 9.18
N PHE A 51 -19.23 -11.28 8.66
CA PHE A 51 -19.21 -9.90 8.18
C PHE A 51 -19.56 -8.85 9.25
N ASN A 52 -19.35 -9.16 10.53
CA ASN A 52 -19.41 -8.18 11.60
C ASN A 52 -18.06 -7.46 11.73
N VAL A 53 -18.12 -6.16 12.01
CA VAL A 53 -16.92 -5.36 12.26
C VAL A 53 -16.43 -5.63 13.69
N LYS A 54 -15.20 -6.10 13.83
CA LYS A 54 -14.58 -6.28 15.15
C LYS A 54 -14.19 -4.93 15.76
N PRO A 55 -14.23 -4.77 17.10
CA PRO A 55 -13.75 -3.57 17.78
C PRO A 55 -12.30 -3.23 17.41
N ALA A 56 -11.93 -1.94 17.43
CA ALA A 56 -10.57 -1.50 17.12
C ALA A 56 -9.50 -2.21 17.97
N LEU A 57 -9.82 -2.55 19.22
CA LEU A 57 -8.94 -3.31 20.13
C LEU A 57 -8.59 -4.72 19.63
N ALA A 58 -9.39 -5.31 18.72
CA ALA A 58 -9.06 -6.56 18.06
C ALA A 58 -7.96 -6.42 17.00
N GLY A 59 -7.60 -5.19 16.62
CA GLY A 59 -6.59 -4.87 15.63
C GLY A 59 -7.13 -3.96 14.53
N ILE A 60 -6.28 -3.02 14.09
CA ILE A 60 -6.51 -2.16 12.93
C ILE A 60 -5.23 -2.04 12.10
N GLY A 61 -5.36 -1.80 10.81
CA GLY A 61 -4.27 -1.46 9.90
C GLY A 61 -4.33 0.00 9.48
N SER A 62 -3.28 0.78 9.68
CA SER A 62 -3.29 2.21 9.32
C SER A 62 -2.12 2.64 8.45
N SER A 63 -1.02 1.89 8.50
CA SER A 63 0.18 2.18 7.73
C SER A 63 0.90 0.87 7.39
N ALA A 64 1.74 0.92 6.37
CA ALA A 64 2.53 -0.22 5.96
C ALA A 64 3.96 0.17 5.58
N THR A 65 4.88 -0.78 5.75
CA THR A 65 6.30 -0.66 5.46
C THR A 65 6.80 -1.94 4.79
N ILE A 66 8.10 -2.00 4.49
CA ILE A 66 8.74 -3.08 3.75
C ILE A 66 10.03 -3.53 4.40
N TYR A 67 10.28 -4.83 4.30
CA TYR A 67 11.62 -5.40 4.51
C TYR A 67 12.51 -5.14 3.28
N LYS A 68 13.81 -5.39 3.42
CA LYS A 68 14.79 -5.33 2.33
C LYS A 68 14.46 -6.23 1.13
N ASN A 69 13.71 -7.31 1.35
CA ASN A 69 13.20 -8.19 0.29
C ASN A 69 11.89 -7.70 -0.34
N LEU A 70 11.51 -6.44 -0.11
CA LEU A 70 10.29 -5.78 -0.59
C LEU A 70 8.98 -6.40 -0.09
N ARG A 71 9.01 -7.40 0.80
CA ARG A 71 7.77 -7.88 1.42
C ARG A 71 7.20 -6.82 2.35
N GLN A 72 5.94 -6.48 2.11
CA GLN A 72 5.18 -5.54 2.91
C GLN A 72 4.78 -6.15 4.26
N PHE A 73 4.74 -5.31 5.29
CA PHE A 73 4.12 -5.62 6.59
C PHE A 73 3.50 -4.36 7.20
N TRP A 74 2.61 -4.57 8.18
CA TRP A 74 1.91 -3.50 8.88
C TRP A 74 2.84 -2.69 9.79
N GLY A 75 2.71 -1.37 9.76
CA GLY A 75 3.52 -0.44 10.55
C GLY A 75 4.21 0.63 9.71
N GLY A 76 5.38 1.10 10.15
CA GLY A 76 6.15 2.17 9.54
C GLY A 76 5.47 3.54 9.53
N GLY A 77 4.39 3.71 10.29
CA GLY A 77 3.69 4.98 10.47
C GLY A 77 4.46 5.94 11.36
N SER A 78 3.78 7.00 11.78
CA SER A 78 4.33 8.07 12.61
C SER A 78 3.29 8.60 13.58
N GLU A 79 3.74 9.04 14.76
CA GLU A 79 2.87 9.75 15.71
C GLU A 79 2.74 11.23 15.38
N THR A 80 3.67 11.78 14.58
CA THR A 80 3.79 13.21 14.30
C THR A 80 3.34 13.62 12.91
N ASP A 81 3.22 12.66 11.99
CA ASP A 81 2.78 12.88 10.61
C ASP A 81 1.85 11.76 10.14
N ASP A 82 1.15 12.03 9.05
CA ASP A 82 0.17 11.12 8.45
C ASP A 82 0.73 10.36 7.25
N TYR A 83 2.05 10.39 7.05
CA TYR A 83 2.64 9.67 5.93
C TYR A 83 2.76 8.19 6.25
N THR A 84 2.53 7.37 5.23
CA THR A 84 2.80 5.93 5.26
C THR A 84 3.82 5.58 4.18
N PRO A 85 4.88 4.81 4.48
CA PRO A 85 5.89 4.49 3.49
C PRO A 85 5.33 3.72 2.28
N ILE A 86 4.38 2.82 2.51
CA ILE A 86 3.76 1.99 1.48
C ILE A 86 2.23 2.12 1.56
N THR A 87 1.58 2.23 0.40
CA THR A 87 0.12 2.13 0.22
C THR A 87 -0.37 0.71 0.51
N MET A 88 -1.65 0.55 0.80
CA MET A 88 -2.26 -0.76 1.02
C MET A 88 -3.08 -1.20 -0.19
N GLY A 89 -3.76 -2.34 -0.12
CA GLY A 89 -4.60 -2.85 -1.22
C GLY A 89 -5.82 -1.96 -1.52
N MET A 90 -6.21 -1.11 -0.57
CA MET A 90 -7.31 -0.16 -0.71
C MET A 90 -6.80 1.26 -0.53
N PHE A 91 -7.09 2.13 -1.51
CA PHE A 91 -6.67 3.52 -1.47
C PHE A 91 -7.49 4.39 -2.43
N ALA A 92 -7.48 5.70 -2.20
CA ALA A 92 -7.97 6.71 -3.14
C ALA A 92 -6.81 7.43 -3.83
N ILE A 93 -7.00 7.82 -5.09
CA ILE A 93 -6.01 8.51 -5.93
C ILE A 93 -6.72 9.42 -6.94
N THR A 94 -6.10 10.50 -7.39
CA THR A 94 -6.65 11.25 -8.53
C THR A 94 -6.48 10.48 -9.84
N LYS A 95 -7.45 10.61 -10.75
CA LYS A 95 -7.34 10.08 -12.11
C LYS A 95 -6.11 10.62 -12.83
N SER A 96 -5.80 11.90 -12.60
CA SER A 96 -4.64 12.56 -13.20
C SER A 96 -3.31 11.93 -12.77
N TRP A 97 -3.16 11.54 -11.50
CA TRP A 97 -1.95 10.88 -10.99
C TRP A 97 -1.91 9.41 -11.39
N TRP A 98 -3.05 8.72 -11.37
CA TRP A 98 -3.17 7.36 -11.88
C TRP A 98 -2.67 7.26 -13.34
N GLN A 99 -3.09 8.18 -14.21
CA GLN A 99 -2.75 8.17 -15.63
C GLN A 99 -1.25 8.42 -15.92
N GLN A 100 -0.47 8.96 -14.97
CA GLN A 100 0.96 9.18 -15.21
C GLN A 100 1.73 7.88 -15.40
N GLY A 101 1.34 6.80 -14.71
CA GLY A 101 2.10 5.55 -14.74
C GLY A 101 1.28 4.28 -14.66
N GLN A 102 0.03 4.36 -14.18
CA GLN A 102 -0.84 3.21 -13.87
C GLN A 102 -0.10 2.19 -12.99
N MET A 103 -0.56 0.94 -12.94
CA MET A 103 0.26 -0.18 -12.47
C MET A 103 1.20 -0.64 -13.59
N ASP A 104 2.33 -1.24 -13.25
CA ASP A 104 3.15 -1.95 -14.23
C ASP A 104 2.37 -3.17 -14.75
N PRO A 105 1.99 -3.21 -16.04
CA PRO A 105 1.16 -4.28 -16.59
C PRO A 105 1.88 -5.63 -16.67
N ALA A 106 3.20 -5.66 -16.47
CA ALA A 106 3.99 -6.88 -16.46
C ALA A 106 4.15 -7.49 -15.05
N LEU A 107 3.60 -6.87 -14.00
CA LEU A 107 3.44 -7.53 -12.71
C LEU A 107 2.29 -8.53 -12.81
N ASP A 108 2.58 -9.79 -12.48
CA ASP A 108 1.66 -10.89 -12.72
C ASP A 108 0.98 -11.35 -11.42
N VAL A 109 -0.30 -11.75 -11.56
CA VAL A 109 -1.22 -12.25 -10.52
C VAL A 109 -1.39 -11.35 -9.30
N TRP A 110 -0.44 -11.38 -8.36
CA TRP A 110 -0.56 -10.73 -7.05
C TRP A 110 0.83 -10.49 -6.44
N GLY A 111 0.98 -9.34 -5.78
CA GLY A 111 2.11 -9.03 -4.93
C GLY A 111 3.12 -8.10 -5.60
N GLY A 112 3.46 -7.02 -4.89
CA GLY A 112 4.43 -6.01 -5.31
C GLY A 112 3.80 -4.75 -5.91
N GLU A 113 2.57 -4.79 -6.40
CA GLU A 113 1.89 -3.64 -6.99
C GLU A 113 1.80 -2.45 -6.01
N ASN A 114 1.48 -2.73 -4.74
CA ASN A 114 1.44 -1.72 -3.69
C ASN A 114 2.83 -1.11 -3.44
N VAL A 115 3.90 -1.90 -3.56
CA VAL A 115 5.28 -1.42 -3.39
C VAL A 115 5.70 -0.56 -4.58
N GLU A 116 5.44 -1.02 -5.80
CA GLU A 116 5.79 -0.31 -7.05
C GLU A 116 5.15 1.07 -7.10
N ILE A 117 3.84 1.16 -6.88
CA ILE A 117 3.12 2.44 -6.93
C ILE A 117 3.52 3.36 -5.78
N SER A 118 3.94 2.80 -4.64
CA SER A 118 4.44 3.59 -3.51
C SER A 118 5.79 4.21 -3.80
N PHE A 119 6.73 3.43 -4.32
CA PHE A 119 8.03 3.94 -4.74
C PHE A 119 7.88 4.98 -5.84
N ARG A 120 7.04 4.72 -6.84
CA ARG A 120 6.72 5.73 -7.86
C ARG A 120 6.16 6.99 -7.24
N THR A 121 5.25 6.88 -6.27
CA THR A 121 4.63 8.05 -5.65
C THR A 121 5.65 8.88 -4.88
N TRP A 122 6.39 8.28 -3.96
CA TRP A 122 7.38 8.99 -3.15
C TRP A 122 8.54 9.56 -3.97
N LEU A 123 9.12 8.74 -4.86
CA LEU A 123 10.31 9.14 -5.60
C LEU A 123 9.99 10.16 -6.70
N CYS A 124 8.76 10.20 -7.21
CA CYS A 124 8.37 11.09 -8.31
C CYS A 124 7.56 12.32 -7.86
N GLY A 125 7.69 12.71 -6.58
CA GLY A 125 7.17 13.97 -6.04
C GLY A 125 5.69 13.94 -5.64
N GLY A 126 5.14 12.76 -5.39
CA GLY A 126 3.84 12.58 -4.73
C GLY A 126 3.98 12.29 -3.23
N ARG A 127 2.86 11.99 -2.59
CA ARG A 127 2.79 11.60 -1.17
C ARG A 127 1.76 10.51 -0.94
N ILE A 128 1.94 9.72 0.11
CA ILE A 128 0.97 8.72 0.55
C ILE A 128 0.53 9.05 1.97
N MET A 129 -0.75 9.37 2.12
CA MET A 129 -1.37 9.85 3.35
C MET A 129 -2.25 8.78 3.98
N VAL A 130 -2.37 8.77 5.30
CA VAL A 130 -3.37 8.00 6.03
C VAL A 130 -4.50 8.95 6.43
N ALA A 131 -5.71 8.73 5.91
CA ALA A 131 -6.89 9.45 6.38
C ALA A 131 -7.37 8.82 7.70
N ARG A 132 -7.01 9.44 8.83
CA ARG A 132 -7.20 8.87 10.19
C ARG A 132 -8.66 8.60 10.57
N ASP A 133 -9.60 9.22 9.89
CA ASP A 133 -11.05 9.18 10.09
C ASP A 133 -11.81 8.45 8.96
N ALA A 134 -11.09 7.95 7.95
CA ALA A 134 -11.68 7.18 6.87
C ALA A 134 -11.58 5.68 7.19
N TYR A 135 -12.67 5.09 7.66
CA TYR A 135 -12.69 3.71 8.14
C TYR A 135 -13.25 2.73 7.11
N VAL A 136 -12.50 1.66 6.86
CA VAL A 136 -12.91 0.55 5.98
C VAL A 136 -12.69 -0.75 6.73
N ALA A 137 -13.75 -1.52 6.99
CA ALA A 137 -13.62 -2.86 7.54
C ALA A 137 -13.38 -3.86 6.39
N HIS A 138 -12.36 -4.69 6.51
CA HIS A 138 -11.93 -5.64 5.49
C HIS A 138 -11.88 -7.08 6.05
N TYR A 139 -12.32 -8.04 5.24
CA TYR A 139 -12.27 -9.46 5.60
C TYR A 139 -10.91 -10.08 5.25
N PHE A 140 -10.02 -10.14 6.24
CA PHE A 140 -8.68 -10.70 6.07
C PHE A 140 -8.71 -12.24 6.00
N ARG A 141 -8.36 -12.78 4.84
CA ARG A 141 -8.23 -14.22 4.63
C ARG A 141 -6.88 -14.71 5.14
N THR A 142 -6.86 -15.88 5.77
CA THR A 142 -5.61 -16.52 6.22
C THR A 142 -4.84 -17.19 5.07
N LYS A 143 -5.54 -17.54 3.98
CA LYS A 143 -4.95 -18.11 2.76
C LYS A 143 -5.65 -17.57 1.51
N PRO A 144 -4.92 -17.34 0.41
CA PRO A 144 -5.53 -17.03 -0.88
C PRO A 144 -6.45 -18.16 -1.33
N THR A 145 -7.60 -17.81 -1.91
CA THR A 145 -8.60 -18.78 -2.43
C THR A 145 -8.29 -19.24 -3.85
N TYR A 146 -7.25 -18.68 -4.48
CA TYR A 146 -6.78 -19.02 -5.82
C TYR A 146 -5.38 -19.63 -5.74
N LYS A 147 -5.07 -20.55 -6.66
CA LYS A 147 -3.73 -21.10 -6.81
C LYS A 147 -2.85 -20.08 -7.53
N TYR A 148 -1.68 -19.82 -7.00
CA TYR A 148 -0.64 -19.04 -7.68
C TYR A 148 0.72 -19.64 -7.36
N ASN A 149 1.70 -19.39 -8.23
CA ASN A 149 3.08 -19.78 -7.99
C ASN A 149 3.75 -18.68 -7.14
N PRO A 150 4.21 -18.96 -5.90
CA PRO A 150 4.89 -17.97 -5.06
C PRO A 150 6.13 -17.35 -5.71
N MET A 151 6.75 -18.04 -6.67
CA MET A 151 7.88 -17.51 -7.44
C MET A 151 7.48 -16.30 -8.29
N VAL A 152 6.22 -16.18 -8.72
CA VAL A 152 5.73 -15.01 -9.47
C VAL A 152 5.87 -13.75 -8.63
N VAL A 153 5.55 -13.82 -7.33
CA VAL A 153 5.71 -12.69 -6.40
C VAL A 153 7.18 -12.26 -6.29
N VAL A 154 8.11 -13.23 -6.25
CA VAL A 154 9.55 -12.94 -6.23
C VAL A 154 9.99 -12.29 -7.54
N GLN A 155 9.45 -12.74 -8.69
CA GLN A 155 9.73 -12.11 -9.98
C GLN A 155 9.21 -10.67 -10.04
N ASN A 156 8.00 -10.41 -9.54
CA ASN A 156 7.46 -9.06 -9.39
C ASN A 156 8.41 -8.17 -8.56
N TYR A 157 8.91 -8.66 -7.43
CA TYR A 157 9.86 -7.92 -6.60
C TYR A 157 11.22 -7.69 -7.28
N LYS A 158 11.77 -8.69 -7.99
CA LYS A 158 13.00 -8.49 -8.79
C LYS A 158 12.82 -7.39 -9.83
N ARG A 159 11.66 -7.36 -10.49
CA ARG A 159 11.33 -6.32 -11.48
C ARG A 159 11.24 -4.94 -10.85
N ILE A 160 10.56 -4.82 -9.70
CA ILE A 160 10.48 -3.57 -8.91
C ILE A 160 11.89 -3.13 -8.48
N ALA A 161 12.71 -4.07 -8.00
CA ALA A 161 14.07 -3.81 -7.58
C ALA A 161 14.90 -3.19 -8.71
N GLN A 162 14.83 -3.76 -9.93
CA GLN A 162 15.57 -3.27 -11.08
C GLN A 162 15.15 -1.88 -11.57
N VAL A 163 13.88 -1.52 -11.39
CA VAL A 163 13.38 -0.19 -11.79
C VAL A 163 13.68 0.87 -10.73
N TRP A 164 13.40 0.55 -9.47
CA TRP A 164 13.25 1.57 -8.43
C TRP A 164 14.45 1.68 -7.51
N LEU A 165 15.10 0.58 -7.14
CA LEU A 165 16.20 0.58 -6.20
C LEU A 165 17.52 1.01 -6.86
N ASP A 166 18.30 1.81 -6.14
CA ASP A 166 19.67 2.13 -6.52
C ASP A 166 20.57 0.89 -6.32
N GLU A 167 21.69 0.82 -7.04
CA GLU A 167 22.54 -0.38 -7.12
C GLU A 167 22.97 -0.95 -5.74
N PRO A 168 23.40 -0.14 -4.75
CA PRO A 168 23.71 -0.67 -3.41
C PRO A 168 22.51 -1.37 -2.74
N ARG A 169 21.30 -0.80 -2.90
CA ARG A 169 20.07 -1.33 -2.30
C ARG A 169 19.53 -2.52 -3.08
N ARG A 170 19.75 -2.59 -4.40
CA ARG A 170 19.52 -3.81 -5.19
C ARG A 170 20.37 -4.96 -4.70
N ARG A 171 21.67 -4.74 -4.44
CA ARG A 171 22.55 -5.80 -3.90
C ARG A 171 22.04 -6.34 -2.56
N GLU A 172 21.59 -5.46 -1.66
CA GLU A 172 20.97 -5.87 -0.40
C GLU A 172 19.69 -6.71 -0.62
N PHE A 173 18.82 -6.27 -1.54
CA PHE A 173 17.61 -7.00 -1.90
C PHE A 173 17.92 -8.43 -2.39
N TYR A 174 18.85 -8.59 -3.34
CA TYR A 174 19.20 -9.91 -3.87
C TYR A 174 19.88 -10.79 -2.82
N LYS A 175 20.66 -10.20 -1.90
CA LYS A 175 21.25 -10.91 -0.76
C LYS A 175 20.19 -11.51 0.17
N GLU A 176 19.07 -10.82 0.43
CA GLU A 176 17.97 -11.35 1.25
C GLU A 176 17.25 -12.56 0.62
N TYR A 177 17.40 -12.74 -0.68
CA TYR A 177 16.90 -13.90 -1.42
C TYR A 177 17.98 -14.96 -1.69
N GLU A 178 19.20 -14.77 -1.17
CA GLU A 178 20.35 -15.64 -1.43
C GLU A 178 20.68 -15.79 -2.92
N ILE A 179 20.44 -14.73 -3.71
CA ILE A 179 20.68 -14.70 -5.15
C ILE A 179 22.01 -13.98 -5.43
N PRO A 180 22.97 -14.61 -6.14
CA PRO A 180 24.20 -13.95 -6.58
C PRO A 180 23.92 -12.71 -7.43
N TYR A 181 24.64 -11.63 -7.15
CA TYR A 181 24.45 -10.37 -7.85
C TYR A 181 25.26 -10.28 -9.15
N GLU A 182 24.59 -10.52 -10.27
CA GLU A 182 25.13 -10.35 -11.62
C GLU A 182 24.20 -9.44 -12.43
N GLU A 183 24.50 -8.13 -12.47
CA GLU A 183 23.59 -7.09 -13.00
C GLU A 183 23.03 -7.42 -14.39
N ALA A 184 23.88 -7.82 -15.34
CA ALA A 184 23.46 -8.10 -16.71
C ALA A 184 22.44 -9.26 -16.77
N LYS A 185 22.77 -10.38 -16.11
CA LYS A 185 21.90 -11.55 -16.02
C LYS A 185 20.58 -11.24 -15.31
N LEU A 186 20.65 -10.55 -14.17
CA LEU A 186 19.47 -10.19 -13.40
C LEU A 186 18.55 -9.22 -14.15
N ARG A 187 19.10 -8.39 -15.03
CA ARG A 187 18.32 -7.49 -15.90
C ARG A 187 17.61 -8.26 -17.01
N GLU A 188 18.26 -9.28 -17.57
CA GLU A 188 17.63 -10.17 -18.56
C GLU A 188 16.49 -11.00 -17.93
N GLU A 189 16.66 -11.46 -16.69
CA GLU A 189 15.66 -12.28 -15.98
C GLU A 189 14.31 -11.57 -15.72
N VAL A 190 14.29 -10.24 -15.54
CA VAL A 190 13.07 -9.49 -15.16
C VAL A 190 12.21 -9.06 -16.35
N GLY A 191 12.63 -9.41 -17.56
CA GLY A 191 11.98 -9.00 -18.81
C GLY A 191 12.14 -7.51 -19.13
N ASP A 192 11.40 -7.02 -20.13
CA ASP A 192 11.53 -5.63 -20.58
C ASP A 192 10.96 -4.64 -19.54
N ILE A 193 11.83 -3.78 -19.01
CA ILE A 193 11.52 -2.68 -18.09
C ILE A 193 11.66 -1.29 -18.73
N SER A 194 11.88 -1.21 -20.06
CA SER A 194 12.14 0.02 -20.79
C SER A 194 11.09 1.11 -20.54
N GLN A 195 9.80 0.75 -20.57
CA GLN A 195 8.70 1.69 -20.31
C GLN A 195 8.72 2.24 -18.89
N ARG A 196 9.06 1.42 -17.88
CA ARG A 196 9.15 1.84 -16.48
C ARG A 196 10.34 2.76 -16.25
N LEU A 197 11.49 2.46 -16.85
CA LEU A 197 12.66 3.33 -16.80
C LEU A 197 12.42 4.67 -17.52
N ALA A 198 11.74 4.65 -18.67
CA ALA A 198 11.34 5.86 -19.38
C ALA A 198 10.37 6.73 -18.55
N LEU A 199 9.44 6.09 -17.85
CA LEU A 199 8.54 6.76 -16.91
C LEU A 199 9.30 7.41 -15.75
N LYS A 200 10.24 6.69 -15.12
CA LYS A 200 11.11 7.20 -14.05
C LYS A 200 11.87 8.47 -14.50
N LYS A 201 12.39 8.45 -15.73
CA LYS A 201 13.05 9.62 -16.35
C LYS A 201 12.08 10.75 -16.64
N LYS A 202 10.92 10.47 -17.24
CA LYS A 202 9.88 11.44 -17.60
C LYS A 202 9.40 12.23 -16.37
N LEU A 203 9.16 11.53 -15.27
CA LEU A 203 8.69 12.13 -14.02
C LEU A 203 9.82 12.73 -13.17
N LYS A 204 11.07 12.65 -13.63
CA LYS A 204 12.27 13.15 -12.91
C LYS A 204 12.36 12.59 -11.49
N CYS A 205 12.12 11.29 -11.35
CA CYS A 205 12.08 10.66 -10.03
C CYS A 205 13.47 10.65 -9.38
N LYS A 206 13.47 10.80 -8.06
CA LYS A 206 14.64 10.77 -7.20
C LYS A 206 15.24 9.35 -7.07
N PRO A 207 16.53 9.24 -6.67
CA PRO A 207 17.13 7.97 -6.23
C PRO A 207 16.39 7.37 -5.04
N PHE A 208 16.45 6.04 -4.91
CA PHE A 208 15.80 5.32 -3.81
C PHE A 208 16.34 5.72 -2.43
N GLU A 209 17.60 6.15 -2.34
CA GLU A 209 18.18 6.62 -1.09
C GLU A 209 17.39 7.77 -0.45
N GLU A 210 16.75 8.63 -1.25
CA GLU A 210 15.89 9.72 -0.75
C GLU A 210 14.65 9.20 -0.01
N TYR A 211 14.08 8.07 -0.48
CA TYR A 211 12.99 7.40 0.23
C TYR A 211 13.47 6.82 1.56
N LEU A 212 14.69 6.26 1.60
CA LEU A 212 15.26 5.73 2.84
C LEU A 212 15.55 6.82 3.87
N GLU A 213 16.04 7.98 3.44
CA GLU A 213 16.27 9.11 4.34
C GLU A 213 14.94 9.67 4.86
N GLN A 214 13.94 9.84 3.98
CA GLN A 214 12.61 10.31 4.39
C GLN A 214 11.98 9.41 5.46
N PHE A 215 12.16 8.09 5.34
CA PHE A 215 11.58 7.10 6.25
C PHE A 215 12.61 6.41 7.14
N LYS A 216 13.67 7.13 7.51
CA LYS A 216 14.76 6.59 8.33
C LYS A 216 14.24 5.97 9.62
N GLY A 217 14.61 4.70 9.86
CA GLY A 217 14.13 3.90 11.00
C GLY A 217 12.71 3.33 10.86
N ARG A 218 11.94 3.76 9.85
CA ARG A 218 10.57 3.29 9.58
C ARG A 218 10.52 2.18 8.52
N VAL A 219 11.55 2.04 7.68
CA VAL A 219 11.61 1.12 6.53
C VAL A 219 12.94 0.37 6.41
N TRP A 220 13.01 -0.59 5.48
CA TRP A 220 14.25 -1.15 4.92
C TRP A 220 15.11 -1.96 5.90
N CYS A 221 14.47 -2.75 6.74
CA CYS A 221 15.15 -3.66 7.63
C CYS A 221 15.10 -5.11 7.13
N SER A 222 16.04 -5.94 7.62
CA SER A 222 16.06 -7.36 7.31
C SER A 222 14.86 -8.06 7.94
N LYS A 223 14.40 -9.14 7.31
CA LYS A 223 13.26 -9.91 7.84
C LYS A 223 13.56 -10.41 9.26
N GLY A 224 12.62 -10.22 10.18
CA GLY A 224 12.77 -10.63 11.59
C GLY A 224 13.46 -9.59 12.49
N THR A 225 13.74 -8.39 11.99
CA THR A 225 14.25 -7.27 12.80
C THR A 225 13.15 -6.25 13.13
N ASN A 226 13.37 -5.44 14.17
CA ASN A 226 12.37 -4.53 14.75
C ASN A 226 12.34 -3.12 14.11
N CYS A 227 12.17 -3.00 12.78
CA CYS A 227 11.87 -1.68 12.18
C CYS A 227 10.37 -1.46 11.98
N GLY A 228 9.96 -0.20 11.90
CA GLY A 228 8.59 0.16 11.52
C GLY A 228 7.51 -0.33 12.49
N THR A 229 7.78 -0.38 13.79
CA THR A 229 6.81 -0.83 14.81
C THR A 229 5.72 0.19 15.13
N VAL A 230 5.86 1.42 14.63
CA VAL A 230 4.90 2.51 14.82
C VAL A 230 3.80 2.43 13.76
N TYR A 231 2.58 2.74 14.18
CA TYR A 231 1.39 2.84 13.33
C TYR A 231 0.91 4.29 13.36
N SER A 232 0.40 4.79 12.23
CA SER A 232 -0.12 6.16 12.14
C SER A 232 -1.40 6.35 12.97
N VAL A 233 -2.25 5.31 13.03
CA VAL A 233 -3.42 5.24 13.93
C VAL A 233 -3.34 3.95 14.74
N LYS A 234 -3.52 4.06 16.05
CA LYS A 234 -3.53 2.94 17.00
C LYS A 234 -4.96 2.70 17.52
N PRO A 235 -5.29 1.47 17.97
CA PRO A 235 -6.60 1.19 18.55
C PRO A 235 -7.04 2.15 19.65
N LYS A 236 -6.10 2.60 20.49
CA LYS A 236 -6.37 3.54 21.59
C LYS A 236 -6.80 4.94 21.13
N ASP A 237 -6.50 5.31 19.88
CA ASP A 237 -6.83 6.61 19.31
C ASP A 237 -8.30 6.64 18.86
N ILE A 238 -8.89 5.47 18.62
CA ILE A 238 -10.30 5.30 18.23
C ILE A 238 -11.15 5.18 19.51
N LYS A 239 -11.92 6.23 19.82
CA LYS A 239 -12.77 6.29 21.03
C LYS A 239 -14.18 5.78 20.80
N ALA A 240 -14.70 5.93 19.59
CA ALA A 240 -16.05 5.49 19.25
C ALA A 240 -16.12 3.96 19.10
N SER A 241 -17.27 3.41 19.45
CA SER A 241 -17.63 2.01 19.23
C SER A 241 -17.80 1.71 17.73
N VAL A 242 -17.76 0.43 17.37
CA VAL A 242 -18.01 0.02 15.97
C VAL A 242 -19.43 0.33 15.51
N GLN A 243 -20.40 0.32 16.42
CA GLN A 243 -21.78 0.71 16.16
C GLN A 243 -21.88 2.18 15.74
N GLU A 244 -21.19 3.07 16.46
CA GLU A 244 -21.12 4.49 16.15
C GLU A 244 -20.36 4.74 14.83
N ILE A 245 -19.20 4.10 14.66
CA ILE A 245 -18.35 4.31 13.47
C ILE A 245 -19.02 3.83 12.19
N PHE A 246 -19.60 2.63 12.19
CA PHE A 246 -20.16 2.00 10.99
C PHE A 246 -21.69 2.15 10.88
N ASN A 247 -22.30 2.96 11.75
CA ASN A 247 -23.75 3.18 11.84
C ASN A 247 -24.52 1.84 11.83
N ILE A 248 -24.06 0.89 12.64
CA ILE A 248 -24.68 -0.43 12.76
C ILE A 248 -25.83 -0.29 13.75
N LYS A 249 -27.07 -0.23 13.24
CA LYS A 249 -28.25 -0.33 14.09
C LYS A 249 -28.25 -1.69 14.76
N GLU A 250 -28.36 -1.75 16.09
CA GLU A 250 -28.80 -2.97 16.75
C GLU A 250 -30.18 -3.31 16.21
N TRP A 251 -30.28 -4.37 15.41
CA TRP A 251 -31.58 -4.97 15.14
C TRP A 251 -32.01 -5.63 16.44
N SER A 252 -32.61 -4.85 17.34
CA SER A 252 -33.48 -5.41 18.36
C SER A 252 -34.49 -6.27 17.63
N VAL A 253 -34.43 -7.57 17.90
CA VAL A 253 -35.28 -8.61 17.35
C VAL A 253 -36.75 -8.18 17.43
N CYS A 254 -37.27 -7.61 16.34
CA CYS A 254 -38.70 -7.45 16.11
C CYS A 254 -39.21 -8.72 15.43
N TRP A 255 -39.19 -9.82 16.16
CA TRP A 255 -40.09 -10.93 15.92
C TRP A 255 -40.97 -11.06 17.18
N LYS A 256 -42.13 -10.41 17.13
CA LYS A 256 -43.32 -10.79 17.88
C LYS A 256 -44.45 -10.95 16.89
#